data_AF-Q9K4Q3-F1
#
_entry.id   AF-Q9K4Q3-F1
#
_cell.length_a   1.000
_cell.length_b   1.000
_cell.length_c   1.000
_cell.angle_alpha   90.00
_cell.angle_beta   90.00
_cell.angle_gamma   90.00
#
_symmetry.space_group_name_H-M   'P 1'
#
loop_
_entity.id
_entity.type
_entity.pdbx_description
1 polymer ?
#
loop_
_entity_poly.entity_id
_entity_poly.type
_entity_poly.pdbx_seq_one_letter_code
_entity_poly.pdbx_strand_id
1 'polypeptide(L)'
;MTKADIIEGVYEKVGFSKKESAEIVELVFDTLKETLERGDKIKISGFGNFQVRQKKARVGRNPQTGKEIEISARRVLTFRPSQVLKSALNGEAPPEDHAEIDAREEAAADAAEARGEDFDEEGMEDMEG
;
A
#
# COMPACT_ATOMS: atom_id res chain seq x y z
N MET A 1 12.51 -6.65 -10.40
CA MET A 1 13.38 -6.50 -9.22
C MET A 1 12.97 -7.55 -8.20
N THR A 2 13.92 -8.37 -7.77
CA THR A 2 13.79 -9.42 -6.76
C THR A 2 14.41 -8.95 -5.44
N LYS A 3 14.23 -9.73 -4.36
CA LYS A 3 14.93 -9.46 -3.09
C LYS A 3 16.46 -9.46 -3.27
N ALA A 4 17.00 -10.35 -4.12
CA ALA A 4 18.43 -10.39 -4.42
C ALA A 4 18.92 -9.10 -5.09
N ASP A 5 18.12 -8.54 -6.02
CA ASP A 5 18.45 -7.27 -6.68
C ASP A 5 18.44 -6.11 -5.69
N ILE A 6 17.51 -6.10 -4.72
CA ILE A 6 17.46 -5.09 -3.65
C ILE A 6 18.71 -5.17 -2.77
N ILE A 7 19.09 -6.38 -2.35
CA ILE A 7 20.30 -6.61 -1.54
C ILE A 7 21.55 -6.13 -2.27
N GLU A 8 21.67 -6.43 -3.57
CA GLU A 8 22.79 -5.97 -4.39
C GLU A 8 22.80 -4.43 -4.46
N GLY A 9 21.66 -3.80 -4.75
CA GLY A 9 21.57 -2.34 -4.82
C GLY A 9 21.83 -1.65 -3.48
N VAL A 10 21.53 -2.29 -2.35
CA VAL A 10 21.92 -1.82 -1.02
C VAL A 10 23.42 -1.99 -0.84
N TYR A 11 23.97 -3.19 -1.05
CA TYR A 11 25.39 -3.50 -0.94
C TYR A 11 26.28 -2.55 -1.75
N GLU A 12 25.89 -2.22 -2.99
CA GLU A 12 26.64 -1.29 -3.83
C GLU A 12 26.67 0.15 -3.29
N LYS A 13 25.68 0.54 -2.49
CA LYS A 13 25.51 1.92 -1.98
C LYS A 13 25.95 2.11 -0.55
N VAL A 14 25.77 1.09 0.28
CA VAL A 14 26.18 1.11 1.69
C VAL A 14 27.34 0.13 1.83
N GLY A 15 28.53 0.64 2.18
CA GLY A 15 29.79 -0.11 2.22
C GLY A 15 29.91 -1.23 3.27
N PHE A 16 28.79 -1.84 3.63
CA PHE A 16 28.69 -3.09 4.37
C PHE A 16 29.09 -4.28 3.47
N SER A 17 29.38 -5.42 4.10
CA SER A 17 29.51 -6.67 3.35
C SER A 17 28.18 -7.12 2.76
N LYS A 18 28.21 -7.88 1.66
CA LYS A 18 27.00 -8.44 1.04
C LYS A 18 26.14 -9.27 2.03
N LYS A 19 26.79 -9.92 3.01
CA LYS A 19 26.10 -10.65 4.08
C LYS A 19 25.34 -9.68 5.00
N GLU A 20 26.00 -8.64 5.50
CA GLU A 20 25.36 -7.63 6.34
C GLU A 20 24.24 -6.90 5.58
N SER A 21 24.44 -6.55 4.31
CA SER A 21 23.39 -5.96 3.47
C SER A 21 22.17 -6.89 3.35
N ALA A 22 22.39 -8.20 3.19
CA ALA A 22 21.30 -9.18 3.16
C ALA A 22 20.54 -9.25 4.50
N GLU A 23 21.28 -9.28 5.62
CA GLU A 23 20.70 -9.29 6.97
C GLU A 23 19.89 -8.02 7.26
N ILE A 24 20.39 -6.85 6.86
CA ILE A 24 19.68 -5.57 7.01
C ILE A 24 18.39 -5.57 6.19
N VAL A 25 18.44 -5.99 4.93
CA VAL A 25 17.25 -6.02 4.07
C VAL A 25 16.21 -7.00 4.60
N GLU A 26 16.63 -8.17 5.09
CA GLU A 26 15.70 -9.12 5.70
C GLU A 26 15.05 -8.53 6.96
N LEU A 27 15.85 -7.90 7.83
CA LEU A 27 15.36 -7.26 9.05
C LEU A 27 14.32 -6.18 8.75
N VAL A 28 14.53 -5.38 7.69
CA VAL A 28 13.54 -4.40 7.24
C VAL A 28 12.24 -5.10 6.86
N PHE A 29 12.27 -6.13 6.02
CA PHE A 29 11.06 -6.85 5.62
C PHE A 29 10.36 -7.55 6.80
N ASP A 30 11.12 -8.13 7.72
CA ASP A 30 10.58 -8.73 8.94
C ASP A 30 9.87 -7.69 9.80
N THR A 31 10.49 -6.55 10.02
CA THR A 31 9.88 -5.43 10.78
C THR A 31 8.59 -4.94 10.12
N LEU A 32 8.57 -4.83 8.79
CA LEU A 32 7.37 -4.46 8.04
C LEU A 32 6.25 -5.52 8.21
N LYS A 33 6.58 -6.81 8.06
CA LYS A 33 5.62 -7.91 8.22
C LYS A 33 5.01 -7.92 9.61
N GLU A 34 5.82 -7.92 10.66
CA GLU A 34 5.36 -7.93 12.05
C GLU A 34 4.44 -6.75 12.36
N THR A 35 4.76 -5.57 11.83
CA THR A 35 3.96 -4.36 12.02
C THR A 35 2.61 -4.46 11.30
N LEU A 36 2.58 -4.93 10.05
CA LEU A 36 1.34 -5.14 9.31
C LEU A 36 0.48 -6.27 9.89
N GLU A 37 1.09 -7.33 10.42
CA GLU A 37 0.38 -8.43 11.07
C GLU A 37 -0.43 -7.96 12.27
N ARG A 38 0.10 -7.04 13.07
CA ARG A 38 -0.64 -6.38 14.17
C ARG A 38 -1.75 -5.44 13.71
N GLY A 39 -1.74 -5.05 12.43
CA GLY A 39 -2.68 -4.08 11.87
C GLY A 39 -2.23 -2.62 12.01
N ASP A 40 -0.98 -2.41 12.46
CA ASP A 40 -0.41 -1.08 12.57
C ASP A 40 -0.14 -0.48 11.19
N LYS A 41 -0.28 0.84 11.07
CA LYS A 41 0.03 1.58 9.85
C LYS A 41 1.54 1.81 9.74
N ILE A 42 2.07 1.68 8.54
CA ILE A 42 3.48 2.00 8.25
C ILE A 42 3.49 3.20 7.33
N LYS A 43 4.16 4.28 7.76
CA LYS A 43 4.29 5.52 7.00
C LYS A 43 5.76 5.72 6.66
N ILE A 44 6.06 5.83 5.37
CA ILE A 44 7.40 6.10 4.87
C ILE A 44 7.33 7.40 4.08
N SER A 45 7.81 8.48 4.70
CA SER A 45 7.82 9.82 4.10
C SER A 45 8.48 9.80 2.71
N GLY A 46 7.84 10.43 1.73
CA GLY A 46 8.31 10.47 0.35
C GLY A 46 8.15 9.15 -0.43
N PHE A 47 7.66 8.08 0.20
CA PHE A 47 7.34 6.83 -0.47
C PHE A 47 5.84 6.57 -0.44
N GLY A 48 5.25 6.40 0.75
CA GLY A 48 3.83 6.18 0.91
C GLY A 48 3.47 5.49 2.23
N ASN A 49 2.20 5.09 2.31
CA ASN A 49 1.59 4.51 3.49
C ASN A 49 1.08 3.10 3.21
N PHE A 50 1.37 2.17 4.11
CA PHE A 50 0.81 0.82 4.13
C PHE A 50 -0.21 0.72 5.25
N GLN A 51 -1.37 0.17 4.93
CA GLN A 51 -2.46 0.00 5.88
C GLN A 51 -3.15 -1.34 5.66
N VAL A 52 -3.45 -2.05 6.74
CA VAL A 52 -4.31 -3.24 6.72
C VAL A 52 -5.75 -2.83 6.97
N ARG A 53 -6.64 -3.17 6.03
CA ARG A 53 -8.09 -2.92 6.10
C ARG A 53 -8.85 -4.22 6.31
N GLN A 54 -9.97 -4.16 7.02
CA GLN A 54 -10.88 -5.30 7.17
C GLN A 54 -12.02 -5.18 6.16
N LYS A 55 -12.01 -6.00 5.12
CA LYS A 55 -13.12 -6.07 4.16
C LYS A 55 -14.20 -7.03 4.67
N LYS A 56 -15.45 -6.57 4.67
CA LYS A 56 -16.61 -7.39 5.03
C LYS A 56 -16.93 -8.41 3.95
N ALA A 57 -17.70 -9.43 4.31
CA ALA A 57 -18.23 -10.37 3.33
C ALA A 57 -19.21 -9.64 2.40
N ARG A 58 -19.14 -9.95 1.10
CA ARG A 58 -19.99 -9.34 0.08
C ARG A 58 -20.30 -10.31 -1.05
N VAL A 59 -21.37 -10.07 -1.79
CA VAL A 59 -21.72 -10.86 -2.97
C VAL A 59 -20.92 -10.35 -4.15
N GLY A 60 -20.08 -11.20 -4.74
CA GLY A 60 -19.44 -10.98 -6.03
C GLY A 60 -20.05 -11.87 -7.11
N ARG A 61 -19.43 -11.89 -8.29
CA ARG A 61 -19.82 -12.78 -9.39
C ARG A 61 -18.64 -13.58 -9.88
N ASN A 62 -18.88 -14.84 -10.23
CA ASN A 62 -17.89 -15.66 -10.90
C ASN A 62 -17.64 -15.07 -12.31
N PRO A 63 -16.42 -14.62 -12.64
CA PRO A 63 -16.15 -13.96 -13.92
C PRO A 63 -16.45 -14.82 -15.15
N GLN A 64 -16.42 -16.14 -15.03
CA GLN A 64 -16.66 -17.07 -16.14
C GLN A 64 -18.14 -17.41 -16.33
N THR A 65 -18.95 -17.35 -15.29
CA THR A 65 -20.35 -17.85 -15.34
C THR A 65 -21.40 -16.81 -14.99
N GLY A 66 -21.01 -15.66 -14.41
CA GLY A 66 -21.91 -14.62 -13.94
C GLY A 66 -22.70 -14.98 -12.67
N LYS A 67 -22.58 -16.22 -12.16
CA LYS A 67 -23.27 -16.66 -10.94
C LYS A 67 -22.75 -15.91 -9.73
N GLU A 68 -23.66 -15.56 -8.83
CA GLU A 68 -23.34 -14.94 -7.55
C GLU A 68 -22.48 -15.89 -6.69
N ILE A 69 -21.44 -15.33 -6.10
CA ILE A 69 -20.54 -16.02 -5.16
C ILE A 69 -20.31 -15.12 -3.96
N GLU A 70 -20.31 -15.69 -2.76
CA GLU A 70 -19.93 -14.94 -1.56
C GLU A 70 -18.41 -14.79 -1.51
N ILE A 71 -17.95 -13.55 -1.41
CA ILE A 71 -16.57 -13.20 -1.11
C ILE A 71 -16.47 -13.04 0.40
N SER A 72 -15.71 -13.93 1.05
CA SER A 72 -15.57 -13.92 2.51
C SER A 72 -14.85 -12.67 3.03
N ALA A 73 -15.20 -12.30 4.27
CA ALA A 73 -14.53 -11.23 5.00
C ALA A 73 -13.04 -11.57 5.20
N ARG A 74 -12.17 -10.57 5.03
CA ARG A 74 -10.71 -10.76 5.14
C ARG A 74 -9.97 -9.47 5.39
N ARG A 75 -8.75 -9.60 5.92
CA ARG A 75 -7.78 -8.51 6.00
C ARG A 75 -7.09 -8.35 4.65
N VAL A 76 -6.99 -7.11 4.19
CA VAL A 76 -6.28 -6.75 2.95
C VAL A 76 -5.26 -5.67 3.23
N LEU A 77 -4.10 -5.75 2.58
CA LEU A 77 -3.09 -4.70 2.60
C LEU A 77 -3.36 -3.71 1.47
N THR A 78 -3.41 -2.42 1.80
CA THR A 78 -3.47 -1.32 0.82
C THR A 78 -2.20 -0.49 0.92
N PHE A 79 -1.69 -0.05 -0.23
CA PHE A 79 -0.58 0.90 -0.33
C PHE A 79 -1.07 2.20 -0.96
N ARG A 80 -0.79 3.33 -0.31
CA ARG A 80 -1.09 4.67 -0.81
C ARG A 80 0.23 5.37 -1.11
N PRO A 81 0.61 5.59 -2.39
CA PRO A 81 1.85 6.29 -2.72
C PRO A 81 1.75 7.75 -2.27
N SER A 82 2.87 8.29 -1.78
CA SER A 82 3.01 9.72 -1.47
C SER A 82 2.93 10.58 -2.72
N GLN A 83 2.61 11.87 -2.58
CA GLN A 83 2.70 12.81 -3.71
C GLN A 83 4.11 12.87 -4.29
N VAL A 84 5.16 12.77 -3.47
CA VAL A 84 6.55 12.72 -3.94
C VAL A 84 6.78 11.56 -4.89
N LEU A 85 6.32 10.36 -4.53
CA LEU A 85 6.45 9.17 -5.37
C LEU A 85 5.60 9.29 -6.63
N LYS A 86 4.35 9.78 -6.53
CA LYS A 86 3.47 10.00 -7.68
C LYS A 86 4.10 10.98 -8.69
N SER A 87 4.59 12.12 -8.23
CA SER A 87 5.25 13.12 -9.09
C SER A 87 6.51 12.57 -9.75
N ALA A 88 7.35 11.83 -9.00
CA ALA A 88 8.55 11.20 -9.56
C ALA A 88 8.24 10.19 -10.68
N LEU A 89 7.13 9.44 -10.55
CA LEU A 89 6.69 8.48 -11.58
C LEU A 89 6.18 9.17 -12.84
N ASN A 90 5.59 10.36 -12.70
CA ASN A 90 5.03 11.13 -13.82
C ASN A 90 6.01 12.15 -14.42
N GLY A 91 7.22 12.27 -13.86
CA GLY A 91 8.21 13.26 -14.31
C GLY A 91 7.85 14.71 -13.92
N GLU A 92 7.08 14.87 -12.85
CA GLU A 92 6.60 16.15 -12.34
C GLU A 92 7.42 16.59 -11.11
N ALA A 93 7.47 17.90 -10.86
CA ALA A 93 7.98 18.40 -9.58
C ALA A 93 6.96 18.09 -8.48
N PRO A 94 7.38 17.55 -7.32
CA PRO A 94 6.47 17.33 -6.21
C PRO A 94 5.91 18.67 -5.70
N PRO A 95 4.63 18.71 -5.30
CA PRO A 95 4.04 19.91 -4.69
C PRO A 95 4.88 20.37 -3.49
N GLU A 96 5.04 21.70 -3.31
CA GLU A 96 5.81 22.23 -2.17
C GLU A 96 5.22 21.79 -0.82
N ASP A 97 3.90 21.67 -0.77
CA ASP A 97 3.09 21.25 0.38
C ASP A 97 2.75 19.75 0.39
N HIS A 98 3.50 18.92 -0.35
CA HIS A 98 3.25 17.47 -0.46
C HIS A 98 3.01 16.76 0.88
N ALA A 99 3.78 17.12 1.93
CA ALA A 99 3.63 16.53 3.25
C ALA A 99 2.26 16.83 3.89
N GLU A 100 1.74 18.04 3.66
CA GLU A 100 0.42 18.44 4.16
C GLU A 100 -0.70 17.80 3.34
N ILE A 101 -0.52 17.66 2.02
CA ILE A 101 -1.43 16.92 1.14
C ILE A 101 -1.51 15.46 1.57
N ASP A 102 -0.37 14.78 1.72
CA ASP A 102 -0.31 13.38 2.15
C ASP A 102 -0.98 13.19 3.51
N ALA A 103 -0.75 14.10 4.47
CA ALA A 103 -1.39 14.06 5.79
C ALA A 103 -2.92 14.24 5.72
N ARG A 104 -3.41 15.14 4.87
CA ARG A 104 -4.86 15.36 4.66
C ARG A 104 -5.52 14.17 3.97
N GLU A 105 -4.89 13.62 2.92
CA GLU A 105 -5.37 12.40 2.24
C GLU A 105 -5.45 11.21 3.20
N GLU A 106 -4.45 11.08 4.08
CA GLU A 106 -4.45 10.04 5.10
C GLU A 106 -5.57 10.26 6.13
N ALA A 107 -5.69 11.47 6.69
CA ALA A 107 -6.75 11.78 7.65
C ALA A 107 -8.15 11.57 7.04
N ALA A 108 -8.33 11.87 5.75
CA ALA A 108 -9.58 11.59 5.03
C ALA A 108 -9.80 10.08 4.87
N ALA A 109 -8.77 9.31 4.53
CA ALA A 109 -8.85 7.86 4.38
C ALA A 109 -9.19 7.15 5.71
N ASP A 110 -8.66 7.66 6.82
CA ASP A 110 -8.94 7.20 8.18
C ASP A 110 -10.35 7.56 8.62
N ALA A 111 -10.80 8.77 8.31
CA ALA A 111 -12.16 9.20 8.60
C ALA A 111 -13.21 8.40 7.80
N ALA A 112 -12.93 8.08 6.53
CA ALA A 112 -13.79 7.25 5.70
C ALA A 112 -13.90 5.82 6.25
N GLU A 113 -12.77 5.25 6.70
CA GLU A 113 -12.76 3.94 7.35
C GLU A 113 -13.55 3.93 8.66
N ALA A 114 -13.41 4.97 9.50
CA ALA A 114 -14.18 5.10 10.72
C ALA A 114 -15.70 5.20 10.48
N ARG A 115 -16.12 5.70 9.32
CA ARG A 115 -17.54 5.73 8.89
C ARG A 115 -18.04 4.37 8.37
N GLY A 116 -17.14 3.40 8.15
CA GLY A 116 -17.49 2.13 7.53
C GLY A 116 -17.88 2.27 6.06
N GLU A 117 -17.48 3.38 5.42
CA GLU A 117 -17.57 3.58 3.99
C GLU A 117 -16.44 2.77 3.35
N ASP A 118 -16.67 1.46 3.24
CA ASP A 118 -15.96 0.64 2.28
C ASP A 118 -16.28 1.27 0.91
N PHE A 119 -15.35 2.08 0.39
CA PHE A 119 -15.36 2.52 -0.99
C PHE A 119 -15.14 1.26 -1.84
N ASP A 120 -16.22 0.54 -2.09
CA ASP A 120 -16.26 -0.48 -3.14
C ASP A 120 -16.07 0.30 -4.45
N GLU A 121 -14.91 0.11 -5.08
CA GLU A 121 -14.58 0.64 -6.43
C GLU A 121 -15.62 0.27 -7.50
N GLU A 122 -16.61 -0.57 -7.17
CA GLU A 122 -17.72 -1.01 -8.02
C GLU A 122 -18.70 0.12 -8.39
N GLY A 123 -18.62 1.31 -7.78
CA GLY A 123 -19.43 2.47 -8.19
C GLY A 123 -19.00 3.13 -9.50
N MET A 124 -17.91 2.71 -10.14
CA MET A 124 -17.37 3.38 -11.33
C MET A 124 -17.65 2.67 -12.66
N GLU A 125 -18.14 1.42 -12.65
CA GLU A 125 -18.43 0.67 -13.89
C GLU A 125 -19.89 0.82 -14.39
N ASP A 126 -20.80 1.39 -13.58
CA ASP A 126 -22.20 1.61 -13.98
C ASP A 126 -22.42 2.86 -14.88
N MET A 127 -21.34 3.48 -15.40
CA MET A 127 -21.42 4.67 -16.27
C MET A 127 -21.16 4.41 -17.76
N GLU A 128 -20.92 3.16 -18.17
CA GLU A 128 -20.89 2.76 -19.58
C GLU A 128 -22.06 1.82 -19.90
N GLY A 129 -23.23 2.40 -20.16
CA GLY A 129 -24.43 1.73 -20.65
C GLY A 129 -25.28 2.62 -21.52
#